data_AF-A0A1Y2I9P4-F1
#
_entry.id   AF-A0A1Y2I9P4-F1
#
_cell.length_a   1.000
_cell.length_b   1.000
_cell.length_c   1.000
_cell.angle_alpha   90.00
_cell.angle_beta   90.00
_cell.angle_gamma   90.00
#
_symmetry.space_group_name_H-M   'P 1'
#
loop_
_entity.id
_entity.type
_entity.pdbx_description
1 polymer ?
#
loop_
_entity_poly.entity_id
_entity_poly.type
_entity_poly.pdbx_seq_one_letter_code
_entity_poly.pdbx_strand_id
1 'polypeptide(L)'
;MALKYGLPDRLYNALVGTLRGDSANFGAKVDFTTFIEASNEIGFRTDDKRSSTDVVVLSAPARFAENPQTIQIARPSSPDEWPAAEQAIVAQHLEQKYGLVPDSFIRFNGALAYGSAIFVESDD
;
A
#
# COMPACT_ATOMS: atom_id res chain seq x y z
N MET A 1 -19.35 7.09 3.37
CA MET A 1 -18.07 7.83 3.37
C MET A 1 -16.94 6.91 2.92
N ALA A 2 -16.05 7.36 2.04
CA ALA A 2 -14.86 6.60 1.63
C ALA A 2 -13.63 7.12 2.38
N LEU A 3 -12.86 6.22 3.00
CA LEU A 3 -11.64 6.57 3.74
C LEU A 3 -10.59 7.14 2.78
N LYS A 4 -10.06 8.33 3.09
CA LYS A 4 -8.93 8.92 2.36
C LYS A 4 -7.66 8.95 3.21
N TYR A 5 -6.54 8.54 2.59
CA TYR A 5 -5.21 8.47 3.18
C TYR A 5 -4.29 9.50 2.53
N GLY A 6 -3.75 10.41 3.32
CA GLY A 6 -2.65 11.24 2.85
C GLY A 6 -1.33 10.46 2.82
N LEU A 7 -0.59 10.49 1.70
CA LEU A 7 0.77 9.96 1.61
C LEU A 7 1.76 10.95 0.95
N PRO A 8 3.04 10.96 1.41
CA PRO A 8 4.07 11.78 0.79
C PRO A 8 4.35 11.27 -0.61
N ASP A 9 4.79 12.16 -1.49
CA ASP A 9 5.06 11.91 -2.92
C ASP A 9 5.62 10.51 -3.22
N ARG A 10 6.72 10.14 -2.55
CA ARG A 10 7.42 8.86 -2.71
C ARG A 10 6.51 7.66 -2.37
N LEU A 11 5.82 7.71 -1.24
CA LEU A 11 4.95 6.61 -0.76
C LEU A 11 3.65 6.54 -1.55
N TYR A 12 3.09 7.70 -1.90
CA TYR A 12 1.94 7.80 -2.80
C TYR A 12 2.25 7.12 -4.14
N ASN A 13 3.38 7.48 -4.76
CA ASN A 13 3.76 6.91 -6.06
C ASN A 13 3.98 5.40 -5.98
N ALA A 14 4.51 4.88 -4.88
CA ALA A 14 4.66 3.43 -4.71
C ALA A 14 3.31 2.73 -4.56
N LEU A 15 2.45 3.18 -3.65
CA LEU A 15 1.18 2.52 -3.35
C LEU A 15 0.15 2.69 -4.47
N VAL A 16 -0.02 3.91 -4.97
CA VAL A 16 -0.93 4.18 -6.10
C VAL A 16 -0.36 3.63 -7.41
N GLY A 17 0.97 3.59 -7.55
CA GLY A 17 1.65 2.89 -8.63
C GLY A 17 1.26 1.41 -8.68
N THR A 18 1.36 0.70 -7.55
CA THR A 18 0.89 -0.69 -7.43
C THR A 18 -0.60 -0.81 -7.77
N LEU A 19 -1.47 0.01 -7.15
CA LEU A 19 -2.92 -0.08 -7.33
C LEU A 19 -3.40 0.17 -8.77
N ARG A 20 -2.65 0.96 -9.55
CA ARG A 20 -2.99 1.21 -10.95
C ARG A 20 -2.65 0.05 -11.87
N GLY A 21 -1.88 -0.93 -11.40
CA GLY A 21 -1.73 -2.29 -11.91
C GLY A 21 -1.19 -2.48 -13.34
N ASP A 22 -1.46 -1.56 -14.26
CA ASP A 22 -1.37 -1.83 -15.70
C ASP A 22 -1.34 -0.55 -16.57
N SER A 23 -1.66 0.63 -16.05
CA SER A 23 -1.77 1.81 -16.91
C SER A 23 -0.42 2.49 -17.14
N ALA A 24 0.20 2.13 -18.27
CA ALA A 24 1.26 2.84 -18.97
C ALA A 24 1.37 4.33 -18.61
N ASN A 25 2.60 4.77 -18.31
CA ASN A 25 3.03 6.11 -17.90
C ASN A 25 2.97 6.38 -16.40
N PHE A 26 4.11 6.23 -15.73
CA PHE A 26 4.70 7.32 -14.94
C PHE A 26 6.19 7.10 -14.64
N GLY A 27 6.96 6.31 -15.42
CA GLY A 27 8.43 6.20 -15.30
C GLY A 27 8.99 5.76 -13.92
N ALA A 28 8.14 5.54 -12.93
CA ALA A 28 8.51 5.23 -11.57
C ALA A 28 8.49 3.73 -11.40
N LYS A 29 9.67 3.12 -11.31
CA LYS A 29 9.78 1.78 -10.75
C LYS A 29 9.18 1.83 -9.36
N VAL A 30 8.19 0.96 -9.10
CA VAL A 30 7.67 0.77 -7.75
C VAL A 30 8.68 -0.05 -6.99
N ASP A 31 9.38 0.59 -6.07
CA ASP A 31 10.28 -0.09 -5.14
C ASP A 31 9.46 -0.84 -4.08
N PHE A 32 9.75 -2.13 -3.91
CA PHE A 32 9.04 -3.00 -2.98
C PHE A 32 9.12 -2.48 -1.54
N THR A 33 10.30 -2.01 -1.11
CA THR A 33 10.50 -1.48 0.25
C THR A 33 9.63 -0.25 0.49
N THR A 34 9.59 0.65 -0.48
CA THR A 34 8.77 1.87 -0.45
C THR A 34 7.28 1.56 -0.44
N PHE A 35 6.84 0.49 -1.13
CA PHE A 35 5.47 0.01 -1.05
C PHE A 35 5.11 -0.53 0.35
N ILE A 36 6.01 -1.30 0.99
CA ILE A 36 5.81 -1.78 2.37
C ILE A 36 5.76 -0.60 3.35
N GLU A 37 6.64 0.39 3.18
CA GLU A 37 6.63 1.64 3.97
C GLU A 37 5.29 2.39 3.80
N ALA A 38 4.82 2.55 2.57
CA ALA A 38 3.52 3.18 2.29
C ALA A 38 2.35 2.41 2.91
N SER A 39 2.39 1.08 2.87
CA SER A 39 1.39 0.21 3.49
C SER A 39 1.38 0.39 5.01
N ASN A 40 2.56 0.50 5.63
CA ASN A 40 2.69 0.72 7.07
C ASN A 40 2.16 2.10 7.50
N GLU A 41 2.36 3.15 6.70
CA GLU A 41 1.83 4.49 6.96
C GLU A 41 0.30 4.53 6.97
N ILE A 42 -0.34 3.72 6.12
CA ILE A 42 -1.81 3.54 6.14
C ILE A 42 -2.27 2.46 7.12
N GLY A 43 -1.44 2.10 8.10
CA GLY A 43 -1.79 1.29 9.25
C GLY A 43 -1.73 -0.22 9.04
N PHE A 44 -1.32 -0.72 7.87
CA PHE A 44 -0.96 -2.14 7.77
C PHE A 44 0.27 -2.40 8.64
N ARG A 45 0.43 -3.65 9.09
CA ARG A 45 1.57 -4.06 9.88
C ARG A 45 2.15 -5.32 9.28
N THR A 46 3.47 -5.33 9.07
CA THR A 46 4.19 -6.55 8.77
C THR A 46 4.12 -7.50 9.96
N ASP A 47 3.67 -8.74 9.73
CA ASP A 47 3.68 -9.81 10.72
C ASP A 47 4.99 -10.57 10.62
N ASP A 48 5.96 -10.21 11.47
CA ASP A 48 7.31 -10.82 11.46
C ASP A 48 7.30 -12.32 11.81
N LYS A 49 6.27 -12.81 12.50
CA LYS A 49 6.17 -14.24 12.87
C LYS A 49 5.69 -15.09 11.70
N ARG A 50 4.91 -14.51 10.79
CA ARG A 50 4.40 -15.18 9.57
C ARG A 50 5.23 -14.86 8.32
N SER A 51 6.01 -13.80 8.37
CA SER A 51 6.91 -13.40 7.30
C SER A 51 8.18 -14.27 7.31
N SER A 52 8.70 -14.53 6.11
CA SER A 52 9.93 -15.28 5.86
C SER A 52 10.87 -14.47 4.96
N THR A 53 12.01 -15.04 4.61
CA THR A 53 12.98 -14.45 3.67
C THR A 53 12.40 -14.24 2.27
N ASP A 54 11.41 -15.05 1.87
CA ASP A 54 10.80 -15.02 0.54
C ASP A 54 9.39 -14.39 0.52
N VAL A 55 8.79 -14.14 1.68
CA VAL A 55 7.39 -13.67 1.78
C VAL A 55 7.25 -12.63 2.89
N VAL A 56 6.59 -11.51 2.58
CA VAL A 56 6.09 -10.55 3.56
C VAL A 56 4.61 -10.81 3.79
N VAL A 57 4.20 -10.90 5.05
CA VAL A 57 2.79 -10.95 5.43
C VAL A 57 2.37 -9.60 6.00
N LEU A 58 1.41 -8.94 5.35
CA LEU A 58 0.81 -7.70 5.82
C LEU A 58 -0.54 -7.99 6.47
N SER A 59 -0.71 -7.53 7.71
CA SER A 59 -1.96 -7.55 8.45
C SER A 59 -2.65 -6.20 8.35
N ALA A 60 -3.94 -6.20 8.03
CA ALA A 60 -4.72 -4.97 7.93
C ALA A 60 -4.97 -4.33 9.33
N PRO A 61 -5.07 -3.00 9.41
CA PRO A 61 -5.44 -2.32 10.66
C PRO A 61 -6.86 -2.67 11.11
N ALA A 62 -7.13 -2.54 12.41
CA ALA A 62 -8.40 -2.90 13.03
C ALA A 62 -9.64 -2.16 12.45
N ARG A 63 -9.46 -1.05 11.74
CA ARG A 63 -10.55 -0.41 10.99
C ARG A 63 -11.10 -1.25 9.84
N PHE A 64 -10.35 -2.26 9.35
CA PHE A 64 -10.83 -3.26 8.39
C PHE A 64 -11.27 -4.56 9.09
N ALA A 65 -11.45 -4.55 10.42
CA ALA A 65 -11.63 -5.74 11.25
C ALA A 65 -12.91 -6.55 11.00
N GLU A 66 -13.84 -6.11 10.15
CA GLU A 66 -14.91 -7.00 9.68
C GLU A 66 -14.34 -8.18 8.88
N ASN A 67 -13.13 -8.04 8.32
CA ASN A 67 -12.37 -9.12 7.70
C ASN A 67 -10.87 -8.94 8.03
N PRO A 68 -10.37 -9.47 9.17
CA PRO A 68 -8.95 -9.41 9.54
C PRO A 68 -8.16 -10.37 8.64
N GLN A 69 -8.05 -10.02 7.37
CA GLN A 69 -7.33 -10.76 6.38
C GLN A 69 -5.88 -10.28 6.36
N THR A 70 -5.00 -11.21 6.02
CA THR A 70 -3.60 -10.93 5.73
C THR A 70 -3.37 -11.01 4.24
N ILE A 71 -2.47 -10.19 3.73
CA ILE A 71 -1.94 -10.31 2.37
C ILE A 71 -0.56 -10.96 2.49
N GLN A 72 -0.33 -12.03 1.74
CA GLN A 72 1.00 -12.59 1.56
C GLN A 72 1.56 -12.05 0.26
N ILE A 73 2.76 -11.49 0.31
CA ILE A 73 3.41 -10.88 -0.83
C ILE A 73 4.78 -11.53 -0.98
N ALA A 74 5.07 -12.09 -2.14
CA ALA A 74 6.40 -12.61 -2.43
C ALA A 74 7.41 -11.45 -2.41
N ARG A 75 8.55 -11.66 -1.74
CA ARG A 75 9.66 -10.71 -1.77
C ARG A 75 10.35 -10.86 -3.13
N PRO A 76 10.50 -9.78 -3.91
CA PRO A 76 11.28 -9.85 -5.13
C PRO A 76 12.76 -10.08 -4.81
N SER A 77 13.50 -10.65 -5.77
CA SER A 77 14.95 -10.89 -5.62
C SER A 77 15.73 -9.59 -5.39
N SER A 78 15.25 -8.49 -5.96
CA SER A 78 15.74 -7.13 -5.69
C SER A 78 14.54 -6.21 -5.47
N PRO A 79 14.59 -5.27 -4.50
CA PRO A 79 13.50 -4.32 -4.26
C PRO A 79 13.11 -3.48 -5.50
N ASP A 80 14.09 -3.15 -6.34
CA ASP A 80 13.93 -2.42 -7.61
C ASP A 80 13.42 -3.29 -8.78
N GLU A 81 13.28 -4.60 -8.57
CA GLU A 81 12.89 -5.60 -9.58
C GLU A 81 11.58 -6.30 -9.21
N TRP A 82 10.65 -5.57 -8.58
CA TRP A 82 9.33 -6.14 -8.26
C TRP A 82 8.48 -6.29 -9.54
N PRO A 83 8.10 -7.52 -9.95
CA PRO A 83 7.42 -7.72 -11.24
C PRO A 83 6.01 -7.10 -11.27
N ALA A 84 5.65 -6.47 -12.39
CA ALA A 84 4.33 -5.85 -12.57
C ALA A 84 3.16 -6.83 -12.37
N ALA A 85 3.34 -8.10 -12.77
CA ALA A 85 2.33 -9.14 -12.55
C ALA A 85 2.06 -9.39 -11.05
N GLU A 86 3.10 -9.38 -10.21
CA GLU A 86 2.93 -9.51 -8.76
C GLU A 86 2.31 -8.26 -8.15
N GLN A 87 2.68 -7.08 -8.64
CA GLN A 87 2.06 -5.82 -8.25
C GLN A 87 0.56 -5.83 -8.53
N ALA A 88 0.14 -6.30 -9.71
CA ALA A 88 -1.27 -6.39 -10.10
C ALA A 88 -2.05 -7.37 -9.21
N ILE A 89 -1.45 -8.51 -8.82
CA ILE A 89 -2.06 -9.46 -7.87
C ILE A 89 -2.27 -8.78 -6.50
N VAL A 90 -1.26 -8.07 -6.00
CA VAL A 90 -1.36 -7.34 -4.73
C VAL A 90 -2.39 -6.21 -4.81
N ALA A 91 -2.44 -5.47 -5.91
CA ALA A 91 -3.44 -4.44 -6.16
C ALA A 91 -4.87 -5.00 -6.11
N GLN A 92 -5.11 -6.11 -6.81
CA GLN A 92 -6.39 -6.81 -6.79
C GLN A 92 -6.77 -7.26 -5.38
N HIS A 93 -5.82 -7.77 -4.59
CA HIS A 93 -6.06 -8.11 -3.19
C HIS A 93 -6.39 -6.89 -2.33
N LEU A 94 -5.69 -5.77 -2.54
CA LEU A 94 -5.93 -4.52 -1.80
C LEU A 94 -7.34 -3.97 -2.08
N GLU A 95 -7.76 -4.01 -3.34
CA GLU A 95 -9.09 -3.57 -3.78
C GLU A 95 -10.18 -4.53 -3.28
N GLN A 96 -10.08 -5.83 -3.56
CA GLN A 96 -11.16 -6.79 -3.26
C GLN A 96 -11.35 -7.03 -1.76
N LYS A 97 -10.26 -7.02 -0.98
CA LYS A 97 -10.32 -7.36 0.45
C LYS A 97 -10.52 -6.14 1.34
N TYR A 98 -10.02 -4.97 0.93
CA TYR A 98 -10.01 -3.77 1.77
C TYR A 98 -10.64 -2.54 1.10
N GLY A 99 -11.14 -2.66 -0.14
CA GLY A 99 -11.76 -1.55 -0.86
C GLY A 99 -10.79 -0.41 -1.21
N LEU A 100 -9.48 -0.69 -1.22
CA LEU A 100 -8.46 0.33 -1.49
C LEU A 100 -8.32 0.52 -3.00
N VAL A 101 -8.60 1.75 -3.44
CA VAL A 101 -8.49 2.18 -4.84
C VAL A 101 -7.60 3.42 -4.93
N PRO A 102 -7.06 3.79 -6.11
CA PRO A 102 -6.26 5.01 -6.26
C PRO A 102 -6.90 6.29 -5.70
N ASP A 103 -8.24 6.42 -5.75
CA ASP A 103 -8.97 7.58 -5.21
C ASP A 103 -8.99 7.65 -3.67
N SER A 104 -8.68 6.54 -3.00
CA SER A 104 -8.52 6.47 -1.55
C SER A 104 -7.28 7.21 -1.07
N PHE A 105 -6.42 7.73 -1.95
CA PHE A 105 -5.14 8.33 -1.58
C PHE A 105 -5.02 9.77 -2.08
N ILE A 106 -4.48 10.63 -1.22
CA ILE A 106 -4.18 12.04 -1.52
C ILE A 106 -2.66 12.23 -1.46
N ARG A 107 -2.09 12.75 -2.55
CA ARG A 107 -0.67 13.10 -2.66
C ARG A 107 -0.43 14.46 -2.02
N PHE A 108 0.62 14.61 -1.22
CA PHE A 108 1.12 15.91 -0.79
C PHE A 108 2.62 16.05 -0.99
N ASN A 109 3.02 17.30 -1.21
CA ASN A 109 4.40 17.68 -1.47
C ASN A 109 4.98 18.30 -0.19
N GLY A 110 5.47 17.45 0.72
CA GLY A 110 6.03 17.89 1.99
C GLY A 110 6.35 16.74 2.94
N ALA A 111 7.27 16.98 3.89
CA ALA A 111 7.45 16.10 5.03
C ALA A 111 6.23 16.27 5.93
N LEU A 112 5.27 15.34 5.87
CA LEU A 112 4.28 15.25 6.94
C LEU A 112 5.05 15.07 8.25
N ALA A 113 4.70 15.87 9.25
CA ALA A 113 5.22 15.71 10.58
C ALA A 113 4.89 14.29 11.06
N TYR A 114 5.92 13.45 11.16
CA TYR A 114 5.99 12.17 11.85
C TYR A 114 4.68 11.36 11.99
N GLY A 115 4.52 10.37 11.12
CA GLY A 115 3.91 9.07 11.48
C GLY A 115 2.39 9.00 11.50
N SER A 116 1.69 9.78 10.68
CA SER A 116 0.25 9.62 10.52
C SER A 116 -0.14 9.95 9.09
N ALA A 117 -0.50 8.92 8.31
CA ALA A 117 -1.38 9.15 7.16
C ALA A 117 -2.58 9.93 7.69
N ILE A 118 -2.74 11.19 7.25
CA ILE A 118 -3.85 12.03 7.69
C ILE A 118 -5.14 11.32 7.24
N PHE A 119 -5.93 10.88 8.22
CA PHE A 119 -7.30 10.44 8.00
C PHE A 119 -8.14 11.68 7.76
N VAL A 120 -8.64 11.85 6.55
CA VAL A 120 -9.67 12.86 6.28
C VAL A 120 -11.01 12.15 6.39
N GLU A 121 -11.62 12.24 7.57
CA GLU A 121 -13.04 11.94 7.72
C GLU A 121 -13.78 13.07 7.00
N SER A 122 -14.49 12.74 5.91
CA SER A 122 -15.37 13.71 5.25
C SER A 122 -16.72 13.63 5.95
N ASP A 123 -17.05 14.63 6.76
CA ASP A 123 -18.36 14.86 7.38
C ASP A 123 -19.37 15.27 6.30
N ASP A 124 -20.45 14.50 6.14
CA ASP A 124 -21.71 14.87 5.47
C ASP A 124 -22.88 14.26 6.24
#